data_AF-W1PZC5-F1
#
_entry.id   AF-W1PZC5-F1
#
_cell.length_a   1.000
_cell.length_b   1.000
_cell.length_c   1.000
_cell.angle_alpha   90.00
_cell.angle_beta   90.00
_cell.angle_gamma   90.00
#
_symmetry.space_group_name_H-M   'P 1'
#
loop_
_entity.id
_entity.type
_entity.pdbx_description
1 polymer ?
#
loop_
_entity_poly.entity_id
_entity_poly.type
_entity_poly.pdbx_seq_one_letter_code
_entity_poly.pdbx_strand_id
1 'polypeptide(L)'
;MLALPIDTNGSSTKLSFLQNPYVLSADPCGSSSGSAVGVATNLATVTLGTETDGSIICPSTANAVVRIKPTVGLTSRAGVIPVSPRQDNIRPICRTVSDAVYVLDEIVGFDRRDRKANRTALKFIPAGGYK
;
A
#
# COMPACT_ATOMS: atom_id res chain seq x y z
N MET A 1 6.35 -6.21 -7.65
CA MET A 1 6.33 -4.90 -8.33
C MET A 1 7.63 -4.20 -7.97
N LEU A 2 8.43 -3.84 -8.98
CA LEU A 2 9.82 -3.41 -8.82
C LEU A 2 9.87 -1.96 -8.29
N ALA A 3 10.34 -1.75 -7.07
CA ALA A 3 10.61 -0.42 -6.53
C ALA A 3 11.97 0.06 -7.05
N LEU A 4 11.95 0.93 -8.06
CA LEU A 4 13.07 1.77 -8.49
C LEU A 4 12.49 3.12 -8.92
N PRO A 5 13.34 4.16 -9.03
CA PRO A 5 13.77 5.09 -7.98
C PRO A 5 12.59 5.94 -7.44
N ILE A 6 12.81 6.53 -6.27
CA ILE A 6 11.97 7.55 -5.61
C ILE A 6 11.66 8.74 -6.52
N ASP A 7 10.58 8.64 -7.30
CA ASP A 7 9.97 9.80 -7.92
C ASP A 7 8.59 10.01 -7.27
N THR A 8 8.46 11.09 -6.50
CA THR A 8 7.23 11.44 -5.78
C THR A 8 6.14 11.93 -6.71
N ASN A 9 6.44 12.14 -7.99
CA ASN A 9 5.57 12.86 -8.93
C ASN A 9 4.77 11.93 -9.87
N GLY A 10 4.67 10.64 -9.53
CA GLY A 10 4.01 9.65 -10.38
C GLY A 10 4.72 9.32 -11.70
N SER A 11 5.89 9.90 -11.96
CA SER A 11 6.75 9.60 -13.12
C SER A 11 7.50 8.28 -12.91
N SER A 12 6.95 7.20 -13.46
CA SER A 12 7.74 5.99 -13.72
C SER A 12 8.33 6.13 -15.13
N THR A 13 9.64 5.97 -15.29
CA THR A 13 10.48 6.33 -16.46
C THR A 13 10.16 5.64 -17.81
N LYS A 14 8.95 5.09 -18.02
CA LYS A 14 8.53 4.45 -19.28
C LYS A 14 7.09 4.70 -19.74
N LEU A 15 6.21 5.34 -18.96
CA LEU A 15 4.83 5.59 -19.36
C LEU A 15 4.43 7.03 -19.04
N SER A 16 3.55 7.59 -19.88
CA SER A 16 2.93 8.91 -19.71
C SER A 16 2.63 9.23 -18.24
N PHE A 17 2.92 10.47 -17.83
CA PHE A 17 2.60 10.97 -16.48
C PHE A 17 1.20 10.50 -16.06
N LEU A 18 1.12 9.67 -15.02
CA LEU A 18 -0.13 9.37 -14.37
C LEU A 18 -0.68 10.69 -13.83
N GLN A 19 -1.94 10.99 -14.13
CA GLN A 19 -2.60 12.22 -13.69
C GLN A 19 -3.56 11.89 -12.54
N ASN A 20 -3.76 12.86 -11.65
CA ASN A 20 -4.77 12.76 -10.62
C ASN A 20 -6.17 12.77 -11.27
N PRO A 21 -7.04 11.81 -10.95
CA PRO A 21 -8.34 11.67 -11.61
C PRO A 21 -9.36 12.75 -11.23
N TYR A 22 -9.12 13.49 -10.14
CA TYR A 22 -10.00 14.58 -9.70
C TYR A 22 -9.55 15.93 -10.24
N VAL A 23 -8.24 16.16 -10.36
CA VAL A 23 -7.66 17.40 -10.88
C VAL A 23 -6.48 17.03 -11.77
N LEU A 24 -6.66 17.05 -13.10
CA LEU A 24 -5.65 16.57 -14.06
C LEU A 24 -4.31 17.31 -14.01
N SER A 25 -4.29 18.55 -13.50
CA SER A 25 -3.07 19.34 -13.28
C SER A 25 -2.40 19.07 -11.93
N ALA A 26 -3.03 18.32 -11.03
CA ALA A 26 -2.49 17.97 -9.73
C ALA A 26 -1.66 16.68 -9.79
N ASP A 27 -0.64 16.62 -8.96
CA ASP A 27 0.23 15.46 -8.82
C ASP A 27 -0.52 14.33 -8.09
N PRO A 28 -0.62 13.11 -8.65
CA PRO A 28 -1.21 11.96 -7.95
C PRO A 28 -0.33 11.44 -6.80
N CYS A 29 0.90 11.94 -6.67
CA CYS A 29 1.94 11.53 -5.73
C CYS A 29 2.43 10.07 -5.87
N GLY A 30 3.67 9.78 -5.46
CA GLY A 30 4.34 8.49 -5.67
C GLY A 30 4.82 7.80 -4.37
N SER A 31 5.29 6.56 -4.44
CA SER A 31 5.48 5.71 -5.63
C SER A 31 4.26 4.84 -6.00
N SER A 32 3.26 4.72 -5.12
CA SER A 32 2.04 3.94 -5.37
C SER A 32 0.96 4.73 -6.12
N SER A 33 1.36 5.63 -7.02
CA SER A 33 0.46 6.47 -7.83
C SER A 33 -0.54 5.64 -8.62
N GLY A 34 -0.05 4.64 -9.37
CA GLY A 34 -0.90 3.78 -10.20
C GLY A 34 -1.92 2.98 -9.39
N SER A 35 -1.55 2.50 -8.21
CA SER A 35 -2.44 1.78 -7.31
C SER A 35 -3.57 2.69 -6.80
N ALA A 36 -3.25 3.92 -6.37
CA ALA A 36 -4.25 4.87 -5.88
C ALA A 36 -5.16 5.39 -7.00
N VAL A 37 -4.59 5.75 -8.16
CA VAL A 37 -5.35 6.21 -9.33
C VAL A 37 -6.26 5.10 -9.85
N GLY A 38 -5.79 3.86 -9.93
CA GLY A 38 -6.60 2.72 -10.39
C GLY A 38 -7.81 2.45 -9.49
N VAL A 39 -7.66 2.61 -8.18
CA VAL A 39 -8.77 2.50 -7.23
C VAL A 39 -9.72 3.70 -7.33
N ALA A 40 -9.18 4.91 -7.42
CA ALA A 40 -9.96 6.14 -7.55
C ALA A 40 -10.80 6.19 -8.84
N THR A 41 -10.27 5.63 -9.94
CA THR A 41 -10.93 5.54 -11.26
C THR A 41 -11.78 4.28 -11.45
N ASN A 42 -11.93 3.44 -10.41
CA ASN A 42 -12.64 2.16 -10.44
C ASN A 42 -12.10 1.13 -11.46
N LEU A 43 -10.83 1.23 -11.84
CA LEU A 43 -10.15 0.20 -12.66
C LEU A 43 -9.82 -1.06 -11.85
N ALA A 44 -9.69 -0.91 -10.53
CA ALA A 44 -9.53 -2.01 -9.59
C ALA A 44 -10.35 -1.75 -8.32
N THR A 45 -11.01 -2.79 -7.80
CA THR A 45 -11.74 -2.70 -6.53
C THR A 45 -10.80 -2.47 -5.34
N VAL A 46 -9.64 -3.13 -5.38
CA VAL A 46 -8.62 -3.11 -4.33
C VAL A 46 -7.26 -3.14 -4.99
N THR A 47 -6.30 -2.40 -4.46
CA THR A 47 -4.89 -2.57 -4.80
C THR A 47 -4.03 -2.74 -3.54
N LEU A 48 -2.85 -3.33 -3.71
CA LEU A 48 -1.82 -3.40 -2.69
C LEU A 48 -0.65 -2.50 -3.08
N GLY A 49 0.01 -1.92 -2.09
CA GLY A 49 1.27 -1.25 -2.30
C GLY A 49 2.22 -1.42 -1.13
N THR A 50 3.44 -0.92 -1.32
CA THR A 50 4.52 -0.99 -0.35
C THR A 50 4.75 0.39 0.25
N GLU A 51 4.85 0.45 1.57
CA GLU A 51 5.10 1.67 2.32
C GLU A 51 6.39 1.56 3.08
N THR A 52 7.31 2.48 2.79
CA THR A 52 8.52 2.67 3.59
C THR A 52 8.48 4.03 4.25
N ASP A 53 8.28 5.09 3.47
CA ASP A 53 8.30 6.48 3.93
C ASP A 53 7.26 7.32 3.18
N GLY A 54 5.98 7.02 3.39
CA GLY A 54 4.89 7.82 2.81
C GLY A 54 4.42 7.40 1.41
N SER A 55 5.02 6.39 0.80
CA SER A 55 4.83 5.97 -0.61
C SER A 55 3.41 5.55 -1.02
N ILE A 56 2.54 5.27 -0.05
CA ILE A 56 1.08 5.17 -0.24
C ILE A 56 0.32 6.21 0.60
N ILE A 57 0.93 6.83 1.63
CA ILE A 57 0.28 7.93 2.37
C ILE A 57 0.02 9.07 1.40
N CYS A 58 1.06 9.49 0.68
CA CYS A 58 0.97 10.59 -0.24
C CYS A 58 -0.05 10.36 -1.36
N PRO A 59 -0.02 9.25 -2.14
CA PRO A 59 -1.00 9.06 -3.21
C PRO A 59 -2.41 8.77 -2.71
N SER A 60 -2.59 8.17 -1.54
CA SER A 60 -3.95 7.99 -1.02
C SER A 60 -4.59 9.31 -0.61
N THR A 61 -3.80 10.21 -0.01
CA THR A 61 -4.27 11.56 0.31
C THR A 61 -4.57 12.36 -0.95
N ALA A 62 -3.68 12.28 -1.96
CA ALA A 62 -3.84 13.03 -3.21
C ALA A 62 -5.04 12.56 -4.06
N ASN A 63 -5.31 11.25 -4.09
CA ASN A 63 -6.36 10.66 -4.95
C ASN A 63 -7.63 10.26 -4.16
N ALA A 64 -7.86 10.84 -2.98
CA ALA A 64 -9.07 10.62 -2.18
C ALA A 64 -9.47 9.13 -1.99
N VAL A 65 -8.49 8.28 -1.68
CA VAL A 65 -8.70 6.85 -1.40
C VAL A 65 -8.29 6.48 0.02
N VAL A 66 -8.87 5.40 0.52
CA VAL A 66 -8.65 4.89 1.87
C VAL A 66 -7.46 3.95 1.89
N ARG A 67 -6.73 3.99 3.01
CA ARG A 67 -5.60 3.11 3.30
C ARG A 67 -5.56 2.79 4.79
N ILE A 68 -4.96 1.67 5.16
CA ILE A 68 -4.66 1.35 6.56
C ILE A 68 -3.17 1.14 6.70
N LYS A 69 -2.51 1.82 7.65
CA LYS A 69 -1.10 1.57 7.98
C LYS A 69 -1.03 0.61 9.17
N PRO A 70 -0.77 -0.69 8.95
CA PRO A 70 -0.66 -1.63 10.04
C PRO A 70 0.66 -1.47 10.81
N THR A 71 0.75 -2.15 11.95
CA THR A 71 2.01 -2.32 12.68
C THR A 71 3.07 -2.98 11.81
N VAL A 72 4.33 -2.54 11.95
CA VAL A 72 5.43 -3.12 11.18
C VAL A 72 5.52 -4.63 11.38
N GLY A 73 5.49 -5.38 10.28
CA GLY A 73 5.57 -6.85 10.28
C GLY A 73 4.22 -7.57 10.44
N LEU A 74 3.10 -6.86 10.53
CA LEU A 74 1.78 -7.49 10.62
C LEU A 74 1.42 -8.25 9.32
N THR A 75 1.84 -7.70 8.18
CA THR A 75 1.71 -8.28 6.84
C THR A 75 3.07 -8.78 6.38
N SER A 76 3.12 -9.95 5.73
CA SER A 76 4.37 -10.47 5.15
C SER A 76 4.93 -9.53 4.09
N ARG A 77 6.27 -9.36 4.05
CA ARG A 77 6.97 -8.63 2.99
C ARG A 77 7.73 -9.56 2.06
N ALA A 78 7.48 -10.87 2.14
CA ALA A 78 8.11 -11.84 1.27
C ALA A 78 7.79 -11.53 -0.21
N GLY A 79 8.82 -11.42 -1.04
CA GLY A 79 8.68 -11.08 -2.47
C GLY A 79 8.58 -9.58 -2.77
N VAL A 80 8.62 -8.71 -1.76
CA VAL A 80 8.79 -7.25 -1.93
C VAL A 80 10.27 -6.93 -2.09
N ILE A 81 10.58 -5.96 -2.95
CA ILE A 81 11.93 -5.39 -3.01
C ILE A 81 12.16 -4.55 -1.77
N PRO A 82 13.11 -4.92 -0.89
CA PRO A 82 13.28 -4.24 0.39
C PRO A 82 13.91 -2.86 0.19
N VAL A 83 13.41 -1.88 0.95
CA VAL A 83 14.02 -0.55 1.08
C VAL A 83 14.52 -0.36 2.51
N SER A 84 13.67 -0.61 3.51
CA SER A 84 14.02 -0.55 4.93
C SER A 84 13.29 -1.64 5.71
N PRO A 85 14.00 -2.68 6.21
CA PRO A 85 13.39 -3.74 7.00
C PRO A 85 12.70 -3.28 8.29
N ARG A 86 12.94 -2.05 8.73
CA ARG A 86 12.32 -1.45 9.93
C ARG A 86 11.02 -0.68 9.63
N GLN A 87 10.76 -0.36 8.37
CA GLN A 87 9.66 0.53 7.98
C GLN A 87 8.78 -0.06 6.87
N ASP A 88 9.33 -0.92 6.02
CA ASP A 88 8.63 -1.57 4.93
C ASP A 88 7.40 -2.31 5.44
N ASN A 89 6.26 -2.06 4.80
CA ASN A 89 4.98 -2.75 5.04
C ASN A 89 4.19 -2.87 3.74
N ILE A 90 3.40 -3.94 3.63
CA ILE A 90 2.40 -4.09 2.57
C ILE A 90 1.05 -3.67 3.13
N ARG A 91 0.23 -2.97 2.35
CA ARG A 91 -1.10 -2.56 2.80
C ARG A 91 -2.10 -2.30 1.68
N PRO A 92 -3.41 -2.41 1.97
CA PRO A 92 -4.45 -2.12 1.01
C PRO A 92 -4.62 -0.63 0.75
N ILE A 93 -5.00 -0.33 -0.49
CA ILE A 93 -5.57 0.92 -0.95
C ILE A 93 -6.94 0.57 -1.54
N CYS A 94 -7.99 1.15 -0.98
CA CYS A 94 -9.38 0.87 -1.33
C CYS A 94 -10.20 2.17 -1.36
N ARG A 95 -11.42 2.11 -1.89
CA ARG A 95 -12.33 3.28 -1.84
C ARG A 95 -13.05 3.44 -0.50
N THR A 96 -13.23 2.34 0.23
CA THR A 96 -13.95 2.33 1.50
C THR A 96 -13.07 1.80 2.63
N VAL A 97 -13.37 2.20 3.86
CA VAL A 97 -12.72 1.66 5.07
C VAL A 97 -13.03 0.18 5.22
N SER A 98 -14.27 -0.24 4.97
CA SER A 98 -14.69 -1.64 5.04
C SER A 98 -13.85 -2.52 4.12
N ASP A 99 -13.66 -2.15 2.85
CA ASP A 99 -12.83 -2.92 1.92
C ASP A 99 -11.37 -2.96 2.39
N ALA A 100 -10.83 -1.85 2.90
CA ALA A 100 -9.47 -1.82 3.42
C ALA A 100 -9.30 -2.73 4.65
N VAL A 101 -10.30 -2.82 5.52
CA VAL A 101 -10.32 -3.71 6.68
C VAL A 101 -10.39 -5.17 6.25
N TYR A 102 -11.30 -5.54 5.34
CA TYR A 102 -11.42 -6.91 4.85
C TYR A 102 -10.14 -7.39 4.17
N VAL A 103 -9.55 -6.54 3.32
CA VAL A 103 -8.29 -6.91 2.65
C VAL A 103 -7.16 -7.02 3.64
N LEU A 104 -7.10 -6.12 4.64
CA LEU A 104 -6.10 -6.24 5.70
C LEU A 104 -6.25 -7.56 6.44
N ASP A 105 -7.47 -7.94 6.83
CA ASP A 105 -7.77 -9.19 7.54
C ASP A 105 -7.26 -10.43 6.79
N GLU A 106 -7.40 -10.42 5.46
CA GLU A 106 -6.93 -11.54 4.61
C GLU A 106 -5.40 -11.59 4.43
N ILE A 107 -4.71 -10.44 4.44
CA ILE A 107 -3.25 -10.40 4.20
C ILE A 107 -2.41 -10.43 5.48
N VAL A 108 -3.01 -10.22 6.66
CA VAL A 108 -2.30 -10.35 7.93
C VAL A 108 -2.06 -11.81 8.27
N GLY A 109 -0.92 -12.10 8.87
CA GLY A 109 -0.65 -13.46 9.34
C GLY A 109 0.82 -13.83 9.32
N PHE A 110 1.08 -15.07 9.71
CA PHE A 110 2.43 -15.59 9.81
C PHE A 110 2.93 -16.05 8.45
N ASP A 111 4.05 -15.50 7.99
CA ASP A 111 4.78 -16.04 6.85
C ASP A 111 6.16 -16.54 7.29
N ARG A 112 6.47 -17.80 6.97
CA ARG A 112 7.77 -18.41 7.25
C ARG A 112 8.91 -17.66 6.55
N ARG A 113 8.65 -17.04 5.40
CA ARG A 113 9.63 -16.28 4.59
C ARG A 113 9.92 -14.89 5.15
N ASP A 114 9.08 -14.36 6.04
CA ASP A 114 9.29 -13.10 6.78
C ASP A 114 9.15 -13.30 8.30
N ARG A 115 9.62 -14.46 8.80
CA ARG A 115 9.46 -14.86 10.21
C ARG A 115 9.96 -13.81 11.19
N LYS A 116 11.03 -13.08 10.84
CA LYS A 116 11.67 -12.09 11.72
C LYS A 116 10.74 -10.90 12.01
N ALA A 117 9.96 -10.46 11.03
CA ALA A 117 9.01 -9.37 11.20
C ALA A 117 7.67 -9.86 11.75
N ASN A 118 7.14 -10.96 11.20
CA ASN A 118 5.77 -11.38 11.50
C ASN A 118 5.61 -12.01 12.89
N ARG A 119 6.63 -12.72 13.41
CA ARG A 119 6.49 -13.48 14.67
C ARG A 119 5.99 -12.63 15.84
N THR A 120 6.51 -11.42 15.98
CA THR A 120 6.12 -10.54 17.09
C THR A 120 4.81 -9.81 16.80
N ALA A 121 4.52 -9.54 15.53
CA ALA A 121 3.36 -8.76 15.12
C ALA A 121 2.04 -9.56 15.20
N LEU A 122 2.09 -10.89 15.17
CA LEU A 122 0.90 -11.75 15.32
C LEU A 122 0.05 -11.44 16.56
N LYS A 123 0.68 -10.97 17.64
CA LYS A 123 -0.04 -10.62 18.88
C LYS A 123 -1.04 -9.48 18.70
N PHE A 124 -0.94 -8.72 17.60
CA PHE A 124 -1.84 -7.61 17.30
C PHE A 124 -3.04 -8.02 16.44
N ILE A 125 -3.10 -9.28 15.99
CA ILE A 125 -4.26 -9.82 15.29
C ILE A 125 -5.31 -10.20 16.34
N PRO A 126 -6.49 -9.55 16.36
CA PRO A 126 -7.55 -9.85 17.31
C PRO A 126 -8.17 -11.24 17.07
N ALA A 127 -8.71 -11.84 18.13
CA ALA A 127 -9.46 -13.08 18.00
C ALA A 127 -10.72 -12.84 17.16
N GLY A 128 -10.82 -13.51 16.01
CA GLY A 128 -11.93 -13.33 15.05
C GLY A 128 -11.59 -12.46 13.83
N GLY A 129 -10.39 -11.87 13.78
CA GLY A 129 -9.97 -10.99 12.68
C GLY A 129 -10.42 -9.53 12.88
N TYR A 130 -10.05 -8.68 11.94
CA TYR A 130 -10.36 -7.24 11.95
C TYR A 130 -11.78 -6.91 11.45
N LYS A 131 -12.57 -7.94 11.08
CA LYS A 131 -13.90 -7.90 10.45
C LYS A 131 -14.86 -6.85 11.02
#